data_AF-A0A940BC20-F1
#
_entry.id   AF-A0A940BC20-F1
#
_cell.length_a   1.000
_cell.length_b   1.000
_cell.length_c   1.000
_cell.angle_alpha   90.00
_cell.angle_beta   90.00
_cell.angle_gamma   90.00
#
_symmetry.space_group_name_H-M   'P 1'
#
loop_
_entity.id
_entity.type
_entity.pdbx_description
1 polymer ?
#
loop_
_entity_poly.entity_id
_entity_poly.type
_entity_poly.pdbx_seq_one_letter_code
_entity_poly.pdbx_strand_id
1 'polypeptide(L)'
;MYTENDIKYFAERGIATEEIDRQIDCYKKGFPYLAIVRPATANDGIRCLSEEEINKYAQKYANEADNMSIVKFVPASGAASRMFKDLFVFASEYNNTPEQKQKFNDTSNPARRFIDNIDRFAFYDNLQKIVYGKYGKSVKEMLQDHKPRELVESVISKDGLNYGNLPKGLIEFHRYKNTSRTPVEEHIAEGIQYAKSGKDVKIHFTVSPEHLGFFTAFVDKARISFEEKFDCKLDISFSTQKAFTDTVAVDDDNNIFRNDDGTPLFRPAGHGSLIENLNDIDARIIFIKTIDNVVPDSRKAATVKYKMALAGYLLKTKENIADYIKVLENN
;
A
#
# COMPACT_ATOMS: atom_id res chain seq x y z
N MET A 1 -21.12 13.10 -28.72
CA MET A 1 -20.27 12.66 -29.84
C MET A 1 -18.86 13.13 -29.54
N TYR A 2 -17.87 12.23 -29.58
CA TYR A 2 -16.48 12.56 -29.25
C TYR A 2 -15.84 13.44 -30.33
N THR A 3 -14.99 14.38 -29.94
CA THR A 3 -14.16 15.15 -30.88
C THR A 3 -12.97 14.30 -31.36
N GLU A 4 -12.31 14.67 -32.45
CA GLU A 4 -11.07 13.99 -32.89
C GLU A 4 -9.98 14.05 -31.82
N ASN A 5 -9.89 15.16 -31.10
CA ASN A 5 -8.96 15.31 -29.97
C ASN A 5 -9.28 14.36 -28.82
N ASP A 6 -10.57 14.12 -28.53
CA ASP A 6 -10.98 13.14 -27.51
C ASP A 6 -10.54 11.73 -27.91
N ILE A 7 -10.81 11.32 -29.15
CA ILE A 7 -10.44 9.99 -29.65
C ILE A 7 -8.92 9.79 -29.58
N LYS A 8 -8.14 10.81 -29.97
CA LYS A 8 -6.68 10.78 -29.86
C LYS A 8 -6.23 10.68 -28.40
N TYR A 9 -6.85 11.45 -27.51
CA TYR A 9 -6.53 11.43 -26.08
C TYR A 9 -6.85 10.07 -25.44
N PHE A 10 -7.95 9.43 -25.82
CA PHE A 10 -8.29 8.07 -25.36
C PHE A 10 -7.27 7.05 -25.85
N ALA A 11 -6.87 7.12 -27.13
CA ALA A 11 -5.87 6.24 -27.71
C ALA A 11 -4.49 6.40 -27.06
N GLU A 12 -4.06 7.63 -26.77
CA GLU A 12 -2.81 7.92 -26.03
C GLU A 12 -2.82 7.31 -24.62
N ARG A 13 -4.01 7.18 -24.01
CA ARG A 13 -4.21 6.52 -22.72
C ARG A 13 -4.43 5.01 -22.82
N GLY A 14 -4.50 4.46 -24.03
CA GLY A 14 -4.76 3.05 -24.30
C GLY A 14 -6.22 2.62 -24.11
N ILE A 15 -7.16 3.56 -24.13
CA ILE A 15 -8.60 3.30 -23.92
C ILE A 15 -9.31 3.35 -25.27
N ALA A 16 -10.01 2.28 -25.62
CA ALA A 16 -10.85 2.24 -26.81
C ALA A 16 -12.14 3.05 -26.59
N THR A 17 -12.68 3.67 -27.63
CA THR A 17 -13.92 4.47 -27.54
C THR A 17 -15.10 3.65 -27.02
N GLU A 18 -15.16 2.37 -27.34
CA GLU A 18 -16.18 1.44 -26.89
C GLU A 18 -16.15 1.23 -25.38
N GLU A 19 -14.96 1.29 -24.76
CA GLU A 19 -14.81 1.21 -23.31
C GLU A 19 -15.28 2.51 -22.64
N ILE A 20 -15.06 3.67 -23.26
CA ILE A 20 -15.62 4.95 -22.78
C ILE A 20 -17.15 4.90 -22.82
N ASP A 21 -17.72 4.43 -23.94
CA ASP A 21 -19.17 4.25 -24.08
C ASP A 21 -19.73 3.31 -23.00
N ARG A 22 -19.04 2.17 -22.77
CA ARG A 22 -19.42 1.21 -21.72
C ARG A 22 -19.41 1.85 -20.33
N GLN A 23 -18.40 2.64 -20.01
CA GLN A 23 -18.29 3.33 -18.72
C GLN A 23 -19.43 4.34 -18.52
N ILE A 24 -19.72 5.16 -19.53
CA ILE A 24 -20.83 6.14 -19.49
C ILE A 24 -22.18 5.41 -19.36
N ASP A 25 -22.35 4.30 -20.07
CA ASP A 25 -23.54 3.47 -19.97
C ASP A 25 -23.75 2.91 -18.56
N CYS A 26 -22.69 2.57 -17.83
CA CYS A 26 -22.78 2.17 -16.43
C CYS A 26 -23.32 3.28 -15.52
N TYR A 27 -22.98 4.56 -15.77
CA TYR A 27 -23.58 5.67 -15.03
C TYR A 27 -25.07 5.85 -15.35
N LYS A 28 -25.44 5.71 -16.62
CA LYS A 28 -26.84 5.86 -17.07
C LYS A 28 -27.75 4.74 -16.59
N LYS A 29 -27.31 3.49 -16.73
CA LYS A 29 -28.10 2.29 -16.41
C LYS A 29 -27.98 1.89 -14.94
N GLY A 30 -26.97 2.39 -14.24
CA GLY A 30 -26.57 1.90 -12.93
C GLY A 30 -25.87 0.54 -13.01
N PHE A 31 -25.34 0.11 -11.87
CA PHE A 31 -24.75 -1.22 -11.72
C PHE A 31 -25.80 -2.21 -11.22
N PRO A 32 -25.78 -3.47 -11.69
CA PRO A 32 -26.66 -4.49 -11.13
C PRO A 32 -26.37 -4.64 -9.64
N TYR A 33 -27.44 -4.75 -8.84
CA TYR A 33 -27.29 -5.04 -7.43
C TYR A 33 -26.58 -6.39 -7.26
N LEU A 34 -25.64 -6.44 -6.32
CA LEU A 34 -25.04 -7.69 -5.91
C LEU A 34 -26.14 -8.58 -5.30
N ALA A 35 -26.23 -9.82 -5.79
CA ALA A 35 -27.10 -10.83 -5.20
C ALA A 35 -26.51 -11.27 -3.85
N ILE A 36 -26.86 -10.56 -2.79
CA ILE A 36 -26.40 -10.87 -1.43
C ILE A 36 -27.25 -12.04 -0.91
N VAL A 37 -26.62 -13.20 -0.73
CA VAL A 37 -27.30 -14.38 -0.18
C VAL A 37 -27.38 -14.30 1.35
N ARG A 38 -26.23 -14.26 2.03
CA ARG A 38 -26.06 -14.11 3.49
C ARG A 38 -24.56 -13.90 3.82
N PRO A 39 -24.20 -13.38 5.01
CA PRO A 39 -22.79 -13.24 5.38
C PRO A 39 -22.07 -14.59 5.44
N ALA A 40 -20.80 -14.61 5.04
CA ALA A 40 -19.95 -15.76 5.27
C ALA A 40 -19.60 -15.87 6.76
N THR A 41 -19.81 -17.05 7.36
CA THR A 41 -19.46 -17.36 8.74
C THR A 41 -18.44 -18.49 8.83
N ALA A 42 -17.92 -18.76 10.02
CA ALA A 42 -17.10 -19.95 10.24
C ALA A 42 -17.87 -21.20 9.78
N ASN A 43 -17.25 -22.00 8.91
CA ASN A 43 -17.83 -23.20 8.27
C ASN A 43 -18.97 -22.93 7.28
N ASP A 44 -19.17 -21.68 6.88
CA ASP A 44 -20.14 -21.27 5.87
C ASP A 44 -19.55 -20.14 5.01
N GLY A 45 -18.90 -20.52 3.91
CA GLY A 45 -18.12 -19.59 3.09
C GLY A 45 -16.73 -19.25 3.64
N ILE A 46 -16.45 -19.48 4.94
CA ILE A 46 -15.11 -19.38 5.53
C ILE A 46 -14.66 -20.75 6.04
N ARG A 47 -13.60 -21.29 5.44
CA ARG A 47 -12.96 -22.51 5.92
C ARG A 47 -12.05 -22.19 7.12
N CYS A 48 -12.40 -22.72 8.28
CA CYS A 48 -11.57 -22.61 9.49
C CYS A 48 -10.65 -23.83 9.59
N LEU A 49 -9.34 -23.62 9.50
CA LEU A 49 -8.35 -24.69 9.64
C LEU A 49 -8.08 -25.00 11.12
N SER A 50 -7.99 -26.27 11.48
CA SER A 50 -7.49 -26.69 12.79
C SER A 50 -5.99 -26.40 12.93
N GLU A 51 -5.45 -26.41 14.16
CA GLU A 51 -4.01 -26.22 14.35
C GLU A 51 -3.16 -27.30 13.66
N GLU A 52 -3.64 -28.54 13.66
CA GLU A 52 -3.02 -29.65 12.93
C GLU A 52 -3.02 -29.38 11.42
N GLU A 53 -4.15 -28.92 10.87
CA GLU A 53 -4.25 -28.56 9.46
C GLU A 53 -3.32 -27.39 9.10
N ILE A 54 -3.26 -26.35 9.93
CA ILE A 54 -2.37 -25.21 9.73
C ILE A 54 -0.91 -25.69 9.67
N ASN A 55 -0.48 -26.52 10.62
CA ASN A 55 0.89 -27.05 10.65
C ASN A 55 1.17 -27.95 9.44
N LYS A 56 0.22 -28.84 9.11
CA LYS A 56 0.32 -29.73 7.94
C LYS A 56 0.48 -28.96 6.64
N TYR A 57 -0.36 -27.95 6.40
CA TYR A 57 -0.28 -27.18 5.16
C TYR A 57 0.94 -26.25 5.13
N ALA A 58 1.31 -25.64 6.26
CA ALA A 58 2.54 -24.86 6.33
C ALA A 58 3.78 -25.71 6.00
N GLN A 59 3.82 -26.95 6.51
CA GLN A 59 4.91 -27.88 6.19
C GLN A 59 4.89 -28.33 4.72
N LYS A 60 3.71 -28.61 4.15
CA LYS A 60 3.58 -28.93 2.72
C LYS A 60 4.16 -27.82 1.86
N TYR A 61 3.79 -26.57 2.14
CA TYR A 61 4.36 -25.42 1.45
C TYR A 61 5.87 -25.32 1.63
N ALA A 62 6.37 -25.42 2.86
CA ALA A 62 7.80 -25.33 3.15
C ALA A 62 8.64 -26.37 2.39
N ASN A 63 8.13 -27.60 2.22
CA ASN A 63 8.82 -28.66 1.50
C ASN A 63 8.91 -28.42 -0.01
N GLU A 64 8.03 -27.60 -0.58
CA GLU A 64 7.92 -27.40 -2.03
C GLU A 64 8.37 -26.00 -2.48
N ALA A 65 8.41 -25.03 -1.55
CA ALA A 65 8.68 -23.63 -1.83
C ALA A 65 10.00 -23.39 -2.58
N ASP A 66 11.05 -24.13 -2.25
CA ASP A 66 12.38 -23.96 -2.87
C ASP A 66 12.42 -24.28 -4.37
N ASN A 67 11.40 -24.97 -4.89
CA ASN A 67 11.31 -25.39 -6.29
C ASN A 67 10.24 -24.61 -7.08
N MET A 68 9.78 -23.46 -6.57
CA MET A 68 8.67 -22.71 -7.17
C MET A 68 8.99 -21.23 -7.39
N SER A 69 8.49 -20.67 -8.50
CA SER A 69 8.45 -19.20 -8.63
C SER A 69 7.39 -18.65 -7.67
N ILE A 70 7.85 -17.92 -6.65
CA ILE A 70 6.99 -17.30 -5.63
C ILE A 70 7.21 -15.79 -5.67
N VAL A 71 6.12 -15.03 -5.70
CA VAL A 71 6.15 -13.56 -5.67
C VAL A 71 5.30 -13.04 -4.53
N LYS A 72 5.83 -12.09 -3.76
CA LYS A 72 5.03 -11.28 -2.84
C LYS A 72 4.60 -10.00 -3.55
N PHE A 73 3.31 -9.85 -3.79
CA PHE A 73 2.73 -8.71 -4.47
C PHE A 73 2.13 -7.72 -3.45
N VAL A 74 2.59 -6.47 -3.48
CA VAL A 74 2.27 -5.44 -2.49
C VAL A 74 1.67 -4.21 -3.17
N PRO A 75 0.34 -4.03 -3.11
CA PRO A 75 -0.27 -2.80 -3.57
C PRO A 75 0.14 -1.62 -2.68
N ALA A 76 0.84 -0.63 -3.25
CA ALA A 76 1.49 0.46 -2.53
C ALA A 76 1.22 1.87 -3.11
N SER A 77 0.27 2.00 -4.04
CA SER A 77 -0.10 3.26 -4.69
C SER A 77 -0.83 4.27 -3.79
N GLY A 78 -1.15 3.90 -2.54
CA GLY A 78 -1.85 4.78 -1.61
C GLY A 78 -0.99 5.93 -1.08
N ALA A 79 -1.39 7.17 -1.37
CA ALA A 79 -0.82 8.36 -0.78
C ALA A 79 -1.10 8.46 0.73
N ALA A 80 -0.16 9.03 1.50
CA ALA A 80 -0.33 9.27 2.94
C ALA A 80 -1.08 10.58 3.26
N SER A 81 -1.52 11.34 2.25
CA SER A 81 -2.07 12.69 2.42
C SER A 81 -3.24 12.77 3.43
N ARG A 82 -4.14 11.76 3.44
CA ARG A 82 -5.22 11.69 4.44
C ARG A 82 -4.71 11.48 5.87
N MET A 83 -3.57 10.81 6.05
CA MET A 83 -2.97 10.55 7.37
C MET A 83 -2.53 11.85 8.06
N PHE A 84 -2.14 12.85 7.28
CA PHE A 84 -1.63 14.14 7.78
C PHE A 84 -2.60 15.29 7.55
N LYS A 85 -3.86 15.03 7.15
CA LYS A 85 -4.85 16.07 6.84
C LYS A 85 -4.98 17.10 7.97
N ASP A 86 -5.17 16.63 9.19
CA ASP A 86 -5.35 17.53 10.34
C ASP A 86 -4.09 18.34 10.65
N LEU A 87 -2.90 17.78 10.37
CA LEU A 87 -1.64 18.48 10.52
C LEU A 87 -1.45 19.57 9.46
N PHE A 88 -1.85 19.31 8.21
CA PHE A 88 -1.85 20.32 7.15
C PHE A 88 -2.80 21.47 7.46
N VAL A 89 -4.03 21.16 7.88
CA VAL A 89 -5.02 22.17 8.30
C VAL A 89 -4.46 23.01 9.44
N PHE A 90 -3.89 22.36 10.46
CA PHE A 90 -3.26 23.05 11.59
C PHE A 90 -2.12 23.96 11.14
N ALA A 91 -1.19 23.47 10.31
CA ALA A 91 -0.06 24.27 9.84
C ALA A 91 -0.49 25.49 9.01
N SER A 92 -1.58 25.38 8.23
CA SER A 92 -2.10 26.48 7.44
C SER A 92 -2.85 27.54 8.27
N GLU A 93 -3.60 27.12 9.29
CA GLU A 93 -4.50 28.00 10.04
C GLU A 93 -3.85 28.60 11.30
N TYR A 94 -2.88 27.90 11.89
CA TYR A 94 -2.29 28.31 13.15
C TYR A 94 -1.35 29.51 12.98
N ASN A 95 -1.68 30.61 13.66
CA ASN A 95 -1.00 31.91 13.56
C ASN A 95 -0.65 32.54 14.92
N ASN A 96 -0.57 31.72 15.99
CA ASN A 96 -0.20 32.16 17.36
C ASN A 96 -1.14 33.20 18.02
N THR A 97 -2.31 33.48 17.45
CA THR A 97 -3.35 34.31 18.08
C THR A 97 -3.89 33.67 19.37
N PRO A 98 -4.38 34.45 20.36
CA PRO A 98 -4.95 33.92 21.60
C PRO A 98 -6.05 32.88 21.36
N GLU A 99 -6.92 33.11 20.37
CA GLU A 99 -8.03 32.22 20.02
C GLU A 99 -7.52 30.88 19.48
N GLN A 100 -6.52 30.90 18.60
CA GLN A 100 -5.93 29.67 18.04
C GLN A 100 -5.12 28.91 19.09
N LYS A 101 -4.43 29.61 20.00
CA LYS A 101 -3.77 28.99 21.16
C LYS A 101 -4.78 28.29 22.07
N GLN A 102 -5.93 28.92 22.31
CA GLN A 102 -7.01 28.30 23.08
C GLN A 102 -7.53 27.03 22.40
N LYS A 103 -7.80 27.08 21.09
CA LYS A 103 -8.22 25.90 20.29
C LYS A 103 -7.17 24.79 20.26
N PHE A 104 -5.89 25.14 20.22
CA PHE A 104 -4.79 24.17 20.26
C PHE A 104 -4.61 23.55 21.65
N ASN A 105 -4.90 24.28 22.72
CA ASN A 105 -4.81 23.76 24.09
C ASN A 105 -5.92 22.77 24.45
N ASP A 106 -6.96 22.66 23.62
CA ASP A 106 -7.94 21.59 23.72
C ASP A 106 -7.30 20.22 23.41
N THR A 107 -7.42 19.28 24.34
CA THR A 107 -6.86 17.93 24.21
C THR A 107 -7.59 17.09 23.17
N SER A 108 -8.78 17.49 22.71
CA SER A 108 -9.43 16.85 21.56
C SER A 108 -8.83 17.29 20.22
N ASN A 109 -8.02 18.35 20.19
CA ASN A 109 -7.38 18.83 18.96
C ASN A 109 -6.40 17.76 18.41
N PRO A 110 -6.55 17.31 17.15
CA PRO A 110 -5.70 16.26 16.59
C PRO A 110 -4.21 16.64 16.55
N ALA A 111 -3.88 17.89 16.21
CA ALA A 111 -2.50 18.37 16.18
C ALA A 111 -1.90 18.46 17.59
N ARG A 112 -2.71 18.80 18.59
CA ARG A 112 -2.29 18.78 19.99
C ARG A 112 -1.94 17.38 20.46
N ARG A 113 -2.84 16.43 20.24
CA ARG A 113 -2.61 15.01 20.58
C ARG A 113 -1.39 14.44 19.88
N PHE A 114 -1.18 14.80 18.62
CA PHE A 114 0.00 14.42 17.85
C PHE A 114 1.28 14.91 18.51
N ILE A 115 1.32 16.21 18.84
CA ILE A 115 2.48 16.85 19.48
C ILE A 115 2.75 16.26 20.87
N ASP A 116 1.71 16.05 21.68
CA ASP A 116 1.84 15.48 23.03
C ASP A 116 2.40 14.04 23.02
N ASN A 117 2.33 13.33 21.89
CA ASN A 117 2.84 11.97 21.73
C ASN A 117 3.99 11.88 20.71
N ILE A 118 4.61 13.01 20.36
CA ILE A 118 5.59 13.08 19.27
C ILE A 118 6.80 12.17 19.49
N ASP A 119 7.18 11.95 20.75
CA ASP A 119 8.28 11.10 21.21
C ASP A 119 8.01 9.59 21.06
N ARG A 120 6.74 9.22 20.91
CA ARG A 120 6.31 7.82 20.77
C ARG A 120 6.32 7.33 19.33
N PHE A 121 6.42 8.23 18.36
CA PHE A 121 6.44 7.86 16.95
C PHE A 121 7.78 7.22 16.55
N ALA A 122 7.73 6.33 15.56
CA ALA A 122 8.92 5.65 15.04
C ALA A 122 9.93 6.63 14.41
N PHE A 123 9.45 7.74 13.86
CA PHE A 123 10.28 8.77 13.24
C PHE A 123 10.91 9.77 14.20
N TYR A 124 10.67 9.65 15.51
CA TYR A 124 11.08 10.67 16.48
C TYR A 124 12.59 10.95 16.44
N ASP A 125 13.42 9.90 16.38
CA ASP A 125 14.88 10.06 16.39
C ASP A 125 15.39 10.82 15.14
N ASN A 126 14.75 10.61 13.98
CA ASN A 126 15.07 11.34 12.76
C ASN A 126 14.50 12.77 12.77
N LEU A 127 13.29 12.95 13.33
CA LEU A 127 12.72 14.26 13.55
C LEU A 127 13.62 15.12 14.43
N GLN A 128 14.18 14.57 15.52
CA GLN A 128 15.11 15.30 16.38
C GLN A 128 16.32 15.81 15.62
N LYS A 129 16.92 15.00 14.74
CA LYS A 129 18.08 15.41 13.93
C LYS A 129 17.72 16.57 13.00
N ILE A 130 16.56 16.49 12.34
CA ILE A 130 16.06 17.51 11.42
C ILE A 130 15.77 18.82 12.16
N VAL A 131 15.04 18.74 13.27
CA VAL A 131 14.66 19.91 14.09
C VAL A 131 15.91 20.57 14.65
N TYR A 132 16.87 19.78 15.17
CA TYR A 132 18.14 20.32 15.66
C TYR A 132 18.96 20.98 14.55
N GLY A 133 19.09 20.35 13.39
CA GLY A 133 19.81 20.91 12.25
C GLY A 133 19.19 22.21 11.73
N LYS A 134 17.86 22.35 11.79
CA LYS A 134 17.15 23.53 11.28
C LYS A 134 17.05 24.67 12.28
N TYR A 135 16.80 24.37 13.55
CA TYR A 135 16.49 25.38 14.57
C TYR A 135 17.56 25.52 15.66
N GLY A 136 18.58 24.64 15.68
CA GLY A 136 19.58 24.60 16.75
C GLY A 136 19.00 24.18 18.11
N LYS A 137 17.81 23.57 18.12
CA LYS A 137 17.05 23.20 19.32
C LYS A 137 16.54 21.78 19.19
N SER A 138 16.46 21.08 20.32
CA SER A 138 15.77 19.80 20.42
C SER A 138 14.25 19.95 20.25
N VAL A 139 13.57 18.86 19.93
CA VAL A 139 12.09 18.84 19.88
C VAL A 139 11.49 19.29 21.21
N LYS A 140 12.08 18.87 22.34
CA LYS A 140 11.61 19.23 23.68
C LYS A 140 11.73 20.74 23.95
N GLU A 141 12.81 21.38 23.52
CA GLU A 141 12.99 22.83 23.64
C GLU A 141 12.01 23.59 22.74
N MET A 142 11.76 23.11 21.52
CA MET A 142 10.75 23.70 20.62
C MET A 142 9.33 23.65 21.22
N LEU A 143 9.00 22.59 21.97
CA LEU A 143 7.74 22.49 22.70
C LEU A 143 7.63 23.51 23.84
N GLN A 144 8.71 23.72 24.57
CA GLN A 144 8.79 24.72 25.65
C GLN A 144 8.68 26.15 25.12
N ASP A 145 9.22 26.40 23.93
CA ASP A 145 9.14 27.69 23.23
C ASP A 145 7.75 27.98 22.63
N HIS A 146 6.76 27.09 22.81
CA HIS A 146 5.43 27.20 22.21
C HIS A 146 5.45 27.35 20.68
N LYS A 147 6.26 26.52 20.00
CA LYS A 147 6.38 26.46 18.53
C LYS A 147 5.76 25.19 17.93
N PRO A 148 4.46 24.94 18.11
CA PRO A 148 3.82 23.70 17.67
C PRO A 148 3.73 23.61 16.13
N ARG A 149 3.58 24.75 15.46
CA ARG A 149 3.48 24.80 13.99
C ARG A 149 4.78 24.38 13.32
N GLU A 150 5.90 24.89 13.79
CA GLU A 150 7.23 24.58 13.26
C GLU A 150 7.58 23.10 13.43
N LEU A 151 7.16 22.48 14.53
CA LEU A 151 7.29 21.04 14.74
C LEU A 151 6.42 20.24 13.77
N VAL A 152 5.17 20.66 13.54
CA VAL A 152 4.28 20.02 12.57
C VAL A 152 4.84 20.16 11.14
N GLU A 153 5.28 21.35 10.75
CA GLU A 153 5.93 21.61 9.46
C GLU A 153 7.20 20.76 9.28
N SER A 154 7.97 20.54 10.35
CA SER A 154 9.14 19.66 10.31
C SER A 154 8.81 18.20 10.03
N VAL A 155 7.56 17.77 10.22
CA VAL A 155 7.09 16.41 9.87
C VAL A 155 6.54 16.37 8.44
N ILE A 156 5.65 17.28 8.09
CA ILE A 156 4.86 17.17 6.85
C ILE A 156 5.52 17.82 5.64
N SER A 157 6.36 18.83 5.82
CA SER A 157 6.89 19.66 4.75
C SER A 157 8.21 19.14 4.17
N LYS A 158 8.52 19.57 2.93
CA LYS A 158 9.76 19.22 2.20
C LYS A 158 11.04 19.59 2.94
N ASP A 159 11.00 20.67 3.71
CA ASP A 159 12.14 21.15 4.52
C ASP A 159 12.28 20.40 5.87
N GLY A 160 11.63 19.25 5.99
CA GLY A 160 11.61 18.39 7.15
C GLY A 160 11.64 16.91 6.75
N LEU A 161 10.83 16.08 7.41
CA LEU A 161 10.68 14.66 7.05
C LEU A 161 9.95 14.44 5.72
N ASN A 162 9.25 15.46 5.20
CA ASN A 162 8.50 15.42 3.95
C ASN A 162 7.36 14.38 3.92
N TYR A 163 6.87 13.93 5.09
CA TYR A 163 5.89 12.85 5.14
C TYR A 163 4.53 13.21 4.53
N GLY A 164 4.23 14.49 4.39
CA GLY A 164 3.04 14.95 3.69
C GLY A 164 3.05 14.64 2.19
N ASN A 165 4.24 14.45 1.59
CA ASN A 165 4.41 14.15 0.17
C ASN A 165 4.98 12.75 -0.09
N LEU A 166 5.25 11.97 0.95
CA LEU A 166 5.72 10.58 0.79
C LEU A 166 4.54 9.61 0.76
N PRO A 167 4.64 8.51 -0.01
CA PRO A 167 3.68 7.43 0.04
C PRO A 167 3.77 6.70 1.39
N LYS A 168 2.67 6.08 1.82
CA LYS A 168 2.59 5.38 3.13
C LYS A 168 3.72 4.38 3.35
N GLY A 169 4.12 3.69 2.27
CA GLY A 169 5.15 2.66 2.30
C GLY A 169 6.53 3.16 2.75
N LEU A 170 6.79 4.46 2.70
CA LEU A 170 8.10 5.07 2.98
C LEU A 170 8.11 5.87 4.29
N ILE A 171 7.04 5.81 5.09
CA ILE A 171 6.94 6.48 6.38
C ILE A 171 7.41 5.52 7.47
N GLU A 172 8.28 5.98 8.38
CA GLU A 172 8.72 5.14 9.51
C GLU A 172 7.53 4.83 10.42
N PHE A 173 7.28 3.54 10.63
CA PHE A 173 6.04 3.06 11.24
C PHE A 173 6.28 2.21 12.49
N HIS A 174 7.30 1.34 12.48
CA HIS A 174 7.67 0.55 13.65
C HIS A 174 9.03 0.97 14.19
N ARG A 175 9.09 1.21 15.51
CA ARG A 175 10.34 1.49 16.23
C ARG A 175 10.88 0.22 16.87
N TYR A 176 12.13 -0.10 16.59
CA TYR A 176 12.92 -1.14 17.25
C TYR A 176 14.01 -0.49 18.11
N LYS A 177 14.75 -1.29 18.88
CA LYS A 177 15.76 -0.80 19.83
C LYS A 177 16.78 0.17 19.21
N ASN A 178 17.22 -0.11 17.99
CA ASN A 178 18.30 0.63 17.32
C ASN A 178 17.92 1.20 15.96
N THR A 179 16.68 0.98 15.51
CA THR A 179 16.25 1.38 14.15
C THR A 179 14.75 1.52 14.10
N SER A 180 14.26 2.20 13.07
CA SER A 180 12.86 2.20 12.70
C SER A 180 12.70 1.55 11.33
N ARG A 181 11.55 0.93 11.08
CA ARG A 181 11.21 0.37 9.77
C ARG A 181 10.00 1.07 9.20
N THR A 182 10.10 1.33 7.90
CA THR A 182 8.99 1.67 7.02
C THR A 182 8.19 0.41 6.66
N PRO A 183 6.94 0.56 6.18
CA PRO A 183 6.19 -0.59 5.70
C PRO A 183 6.88 -1.34 4.56
N VAL A 184 7.60 -0.66 3.65
CA VAL A 184 8.40 -1.34 2.62
C VAL A 184 9.41 -2.31 3.24
N GLU A 185 10.16 -1.87 4.24
CA GLU A 185 11.13 -2.74 4.95
C GLU A 185 10.45 -3.88 5.70
N GLU A 186 9.26 -3.65 6.27
CA GLU A 186 8.48 -4.72 6.91
C GLU A 186 7.98 -5.75 5.89
N HIS A 187 7.57 -5.30 4.70
CA HIS A 187 7.18 -6.19 3.61
C HIS A 187 8.35 -7.03 3.10
N ILE A 188 9.56 -6.44 3.02
CA ILE A 188 10.81 -7.16 2.70
C ILE A 188 11.10 -8.19 3.79
N ALA A 189 11.15 -7.78 5.06
CA ALA A 189 11.40 -8.65 6.20
C ALA A 189 10.43 -9.85 6.29
N GLU A 190 9.16 -9.61 5.96
CA GLU A 190 8.13 -10.64 5.94
C GLU A 190 8.21 -11.51 4.68
N GLY A 191 8.52 -10.92 3.51
CA GLY A 191 8.69 -11.66 2.25
C GLY A 191 9.82 -12.67 2.32
N ILE A 192 10.93 -12.32 2.97
CA ILE A 192 12.06 -13.25 3.19
C ILE A 192 11.64 -14.52 3.96
N GLN A 193 10.61 -14.46 4.81
CA GLN A 193 10.23 -15.59 5.66
C GLN A 193 9.33 -16.62 4.97
N TYR A 194 8.54 -16.22 3.98
CA TYR A 194 7.63 -17.16 3.30
C TYR A 194 7.68 -17.10 1.78
N ALA A 195 8.34 -16.13 1.16
CA ALA A 195 8.44 -16.00 -0.30
C ALA A 195 9.86 -16.26 -0.82
N LYS A 196 10.73 -16.83 0.03
CA LYS A 196 12.08 -17.29 -0.35
C LYS A 196 11.97 -18.62 -1.07
N SER A 197 12.59 -18.71 -2.25
CA SER A 197 12.79 -19.94 -3.01
C SER A 197 14.29 -20.15 -3.20
N GLY A 198 14.89 -21.08 -2.45
CA GLY A 198 16.34 -21.19 -2.38
C GLY A 198 16.95 -19.93 -1.75
N LYS A 199 17.68 -19.12 -2.53
CA LYS A 199 18.19 -17.80 -2.08
C LYS A 199 17.35 -16.62 -2.58
N ASP A 200 16.53 -16.81 -3.59
CA ASP A 200 15.81 -15.72 -4.24
C ASP A 200 14.52 -15.37 -3.50
N VAL A 201 14.25 -14.08 -3.35
CA VAL A 201 13.04 -13.53 -2.77
C VAL A 201 12.51 -12.47 -3.71
N LYS A 202 11.37 -12.76 -4.36
CA LYS A 202 10.75 -11.83 -5.32
C LYS A 202 9.64 -11.03 -4.65
N ILE A 203 9.73 -9.70 -4.73
CA ILE A 203 8.71 -8.79 -4.23
C ILE A 203 8.35 -7.80 -5.31
N HIS A 204 7.06 -7.64 -5.58
CA HIS A 204 6.55 -6.71 -6.56
C HIS A 204 5.69 -5.66 -5.87
N PHE A 205 5.99 -4.38 -6.08
CA PHE A 205 5.19 -3.28 -5.57
C PHE A 205 4.42 -2.60 -6.69
N THR A 206 3.13 -2.32 -6.49
CA THR A 206 2.44 -1.36 -7.36
C THR A 206 2.53 0.02 -6.74
N VAL A 207 3.05 0.99 -7.48
CA VAL A 207 3.26 2.36 -7.00
C VAL A 207 2.61 3.34 -7.97
N SER A 208 2.31 4.55 -7.52
CA SER A 208 1.87 5.58 -8.46
C SER A 208 3.08 6.16 -9.21
N PRO A 209 2.91 6.63 -10.47
CA PRO A 209 4.01 7.13 -11.29
C PRO A 209 4.85 8.21 -10.58
N GLU A 210 4.20 9.13 -9.87
CA GLU A 210 4.85 10.20 -9.13
C GLU A 210 5.70 9.72 -7.94
N HIS A 211 5.44 8.52 -7.42
CA HIS A 211 6.16 7.95 -6.29
C HIS A 211 7.22 6.92 -6.69
N LEU A 212 7.26 6.47 -7.96
CA LEU A 212 8.19 5.44 -8.43
C LEU A 212 9.65 5.78 -8.11
N GLY A 213 10.07 7.01 -8.37
CA GLY A 213 11.44 7.46 -8.08
C GLY A 213 11.81 7.36 -6.60
N PHE A 214 10.89 7.72 -5.69
CA PHE A 214 11.12 7.61 -4.25
C PHE A 214 11.24 6.15 -3.80
N PHE A 215 10.39 5.26 -4.32
CA PHE A 215 10.43 3.83 -3.99
C PHE A 215 11.72 3.17 -4.48
N THR A 216 12.11 3.39 -5.73
CA THR A 216 13.34 2.81 -6.29
C THR A 216 14.56 3.22 -5.46
N ALA A 217 14.73 4.52 -5.21
CA ALA A 217 15.87 5.03 -4.44
C ALA A 217 15.90 4.51 -3.00
N PHE A 218 14.73 4.32 -2.37
CA PHE A 218 14.65 3.77 -1.02
C PHE A 218 14.95 2.27 -0.98
N VAL A 219 14.36 1.50 -1.89
CA VAL A 219 14.55 0.06 -1.98
C VAL A 219 15.99 -0.30 -2.31
N ASP A 220 16.66 0.43 -3.21
CA ASP A 220 18.06 0.16 -3.55
C ASP A 220 18.98 0.25 -2.32
N LYS A 221 18.69 1.18 -1.40
CA LYS A 221 19.42 1.31 -0.13
C LYS A 221 19.05 0.20 0.86
N ALA A 222 17.76 -0.07 1.01
CA ALA A 222 17.28 -1.09 1.94
C ALA A 222 17.73 -2.51 1.54
N ARG A 223 17.73 -2.82 0.23
CA ARG A 223 18.09 -4.13 -0.32
C ARG A 223 19.40 -4.64 0.24
N ILE A 224 20.47 -3.84 0.16
CA ILE A 224 21.84 -4.23 0.55
C ILE A 224 21.85 -4.74 2.01
N SER A 225 21.27 -3.96 2.93
CA SER A 225 21.24 -4.32 4.35
C SER A 225 20.45 -5.59 4.62
N PHE A 226 19.36 -5.84 3.87
CA PHE A 226 18.54 -7.03 4.05
C PHE A 226 19.16 -8.29 3.42
N GLU A 227 19.76 -8.19 2.23
CA GLU A 227 20.45 -9.31 1.60
C GLU A 227 21.59 -9.82 2.47
N GLU A 228 22.42 -8.93 3.01
CA GLU A 228 23.50 -9.25 3.94
C GLU A 228 22.97 -9.88 5.24
N LYS A 229 21.94 -9.28 5.83
CA LYS A 229 21.40 -9.72 7.12
C LYS A 229 20.74 -11.10 7.05
N PHE A 230 20.12 -11.45 5.93
CA PHE A 230 19.26 -12.63 5.81
C PHE A 230 19.78 -13.71 4.85
N ASP A 231 21.00 -13.55 4.32
CA ASP A 231 21.61 -14.42 3.30
C ASP A 231 20.60 -14.80 2.21
N CYS A 232 20.14 -13.77 1.49
CA CYS A 232 19.18 -13.90 0.39
C CYS A 232 19.50 -12.93 -0.73
N LYS A 233 18.87 -13.14 -1.88
CA LYS A 233 18.90 -12.25 -3.04
C LYS A 233 17.51 -11.70 -3.24
N LEU A 234 17.38 -10.38 -3.16
CA LEU A 234 16.12 -9.66 -3.28
C LEU A 234 15.94 -9.18 -4.73
N ASP A 235 14.94 -9.72 -5.39
CA ASP A 235 14.45 -9.25 -6.67
C ASP A 235 13.20 -8.40 -6.44
N ILE A 236 13.38 -7.08 -6.41
CA ILE A 236 12.32 -6.12 -6.13
C ILE A 236 11.98 -5.37 -7.41
N SER A 237 10.74 -5.52 -7.86
CA SER A 237 10.21 -4.89 -9.07
C SER A 237 9.02 -3.98 -8.77
N PHE A 238 8.73 -3.10 -9.72
CA PHE A 238 7.65 -2.13 -9.61
C PHE A 238 6.78 -2.16 -10.86
N SER A 239 5.48 -1.96 -10.67
CA SER A 239 4.56 -1.57 -11.74
C SER A 239 3.80 -0.32 -11.31
N THR A 240 3.22 0.37 -12.29
CA THR A 240 2.31 1.48 -12.04
C THR A 240 0.90 1.10 -12.48
N GLN A 241 -0.11 1.79 -11.95
CA GLN A 241 -1.46 1.63 -12.46
C GLN A 241 -1.49 1.99 -13.95
N LYS A 242 -1.98 1.07 -14.77
CA LYS A 242 -2.07 1.27 -16.22
C LYS A 242 -3.18 2.30 -16.49
N ALA A 243 -2.84 3.41 -17.16
CA ALA A 243 -3.75 4.54 -17.39
C ALA A 243 -5.03 4.16 -18.14
N PHE A 244 -5.00 3.07 -18.91
CA PHE A 244 -6.17 2.56 -19.61
C PHE A 244 -7.26 1.99 -18.68
N THR A 245 -6.91 1.71 -17.43
CA THR A 245 -7.88 1.26 -16.42
C THR A 245 -8.68 2.41 -15.82
N ASP A 246 -8.31 3.67 -16.08
CA ASP A 246 -8.98 4.81 -15.47
C ASP A 246 -10.41 4.98 -16.00
N THR A 247 -11.29 5.47 -15.14
CA THR A 247 -12.69 5.73 -15.49
C THR A 247 -12.89 7.19 -15.90
N VAL A 248 -13.60 7.42 -17.00
CA VAL A 248 -13.99 8.77 -17.42
C VAL A 248 -14.95 9.38 -16.38
N ALA A 249 -14.70 10.62 -15.99
CA ALA A 249 -15.60 11.38 -15.13
C ALA A 249 -16.75 11.95 -15.96
N VAL A 250 -17.95 11.93 -15.40
CA VAL A 250 -19.14 12.53 -16.01
C VAL A 250 -19.78 13.56 -15.09
N ASP A 251 -20.53 14.50 -15.66
CA ASP A 251 -21.39 15.43 -14.92
C ASP A 251 -22.73 14.79 -14.54
N ASP A 252 -23.60 15.56 -13.88
CA ASP A 252 -24.92 15.10 -13.43
C ASP A 252 -25.84 14.69 -14.59
N ASP A 253 -25.56 15.15 -15.81
CA ASP A 253 -26.27 14.81 -17.04
C ASP A 253 -25.63 13.61 -17.79
N ASN A 254 -24.62 12.96 -17.19
CA ASN A 254 -23.82 11.88 -17.77
C ASN A 254 -23.03 12.27 -19.04
N ASN A 255 -22.71 13.55 -19.21
CA ASN A 255 -21.76 14.00 -20.23
C ASN A 255 -20.34 13.98 -19.67
N ILE A 256 -19.33 13.81 -20.53
CA ILE A 256 -17.92 13.81 -20.12
C ILE A 256 -17.57 15.12 -19.41
N PHE A 257 -17.13 15.00 -18.17
CA PHE A 257 -16.57 16.12 -17.42
C PHE A 257 -15.18 16.47 -17.97
N ARG A 258 -14.92 17.76 -18.16
CA ARG A 258 -13.69 18.26 -18.78
C ARG A 258 -12.90 19.13 -17.82
N ASN A 259 -11.58 19.09 -17.97
CA ASN A 259 -10.67 20.04 -17.33
C ASN A 259 -10.80 21.43 -17.98
N ASP A 260 -10.19 22.45 -17.35
CA ASP A 260 -10.17 23.83 -17.86
C ASP A 260 -9.52 23.94 -19.26
N ASP A 261 -8.64 23.00 -19.61
CA ASP A 261 -8.00 22.91 -20.94
C ASP A 261 -8.86 22.18 -21.99
N GLY A 262 -10.07 21.77 -21.62
CA GLY A 262 -11.02 21.07 -22.48
C GLY A 262 -10.81 19.55 -22.59
N THR A 263 -9.76 18.99 -21.98
CA THR A 263 -9.52 17.53 -22.02
C THR A 263 -10.49 16.77 -21.11
N PRO A 264 -10.92 15.54 -21.49
CA PRO A 264 -11.69 14.67 -20.61
C PRO A 264 -10.97 14.36 -19.29
N LEU A 265 -11.66 14.53 -18.16
CA LEU A 265 -11.12 14.18 -16.85
C LEU A 265 -11.25 12.67 -16.61
N PHE A 266 -10.15 12.03 -16.23
CA PHE A 266 -10.13 10.63 -15.80
C PHE A 266 -9.86 10.51 -14.30
N ARG A 267 -10.44 9.49 -13.68
CA ARG A 267 -10.19 9.13 -12.29
C ARG A 267 -9.63 7.69 -12.23
N PRO A 268 -8.62 7.41 -11.39
CA PRO A 268 -8.13 6.06 -11.22
C PRO A 268 -9.25 5.11 -10.78
N ALA A 269 -9.43 3.97 -11.46
CA ALA A 269 -10.51 3.01 -11.19
C ALA A 269 -10.33 2.18 -9.89
N GLY A 270 -9.62 2.71 -8.90
CA GLY A 270 -9.38 2.03 -7.63
C GLY A 270 -8.67 0.69 -7.81
N HIS A 271 -9.10 -0.30 -7.02
CA HIS A 271 -8.48 -1.64 -6.97
C HIS A 271 -8.63 -2.47 -8.25
N GLY A 272 -9.41 -2.01 -9.25
CA GLY A 272 -9.58 -2.72 -10.53
C GLY A 272 -8.29 -2.87 -11.34
N SER A 273 -7.31 -2.00 -11.12
CA SER A 273 -5.97 -2.09 -11.71
C SER A 273 -5.11 -3.24 -11.18
N LEU A 274 -5.53 -3.87 -10.06
CA LEU A 274 -4.81 -4.98 -9.46
C LEU A 274 -4.75 -6.20 -10.37
N ILE A 275 -5.88 -6.54 -11.02
CA ILE A 275 -5.98 -7.75 -11.85
C ILE A 275 -5.02 -7.68 -13.04
N GLU A 276 -4.97 -6.53 -13.72
CA GLU A 276 -4.08 -6.31 -14.85
C GLU A 276 -2.60 -6.39 -14.45
N ASN A 277 -2.24 -5.83 -13.29
CA ASN A 277 -0.88 -5.94 -12.79
C ASN A 277 -0.54 -7.36 -12.32
N LEU A 278 -1.52 -8.13 -11.81
CA LEU A 278 -1.33 -9.52 -11.44
C LEU A 278 -1.14 -10.42 -12.67
N ASN A 279 -1.83 -10.14 -13.78
CA ASN A 279 -1.71 -10.89 -15.03
C ASN A 279 -0.29 -10.82 -15.63
N ASP A 280 0.46 -9.75 -15.36
CA ASP A 280 1.84 -9.58 -15.81
C ASP A 280 2.86 -10.36 -14.95
N ILE A 281 2.43 -10.93 -13.81
CA ILE A 281 3.31 -11.65 -12.89
C ILE A 281 3.32 -13.15 -13.19
N ASP A 282 4.42 -13.62 -13.78
CA ASP A 282 4.66 -15.05 -13.97
C ASP A 282 5.20 -15.71 -12.68
N ALA A 283 4.28 -16.24 -11.87
CA ALA A 283 4.61 -16.95 -10.66
C ALA A 283 3.63 -18.11 -10.37
N ARG A 284 4.16 -19.16 -9.74
CA ARG A 284 3.37 -20.32 -9.31
C ARG A 284 2.46 -19.98 -8.14
N ILE A 285 2.94 -19.10 -7.24
CA ILE A 285 2.22 -18.59 -6.07
C ILE A 285 2.46 -17.09 -5.95
N ILE A 286 1.37 -16.33 -5.80
CA ILE A 286 1.42 -14.89 -5.55
C ILE A 286 0.80 -14.60 -4.17
N PHE A 287 1.59 -14.05 -3.26
CA PHE A 287 1.11 -13.57 -1.97
C PHE A 287 0.72 -12.10 -2.06
N ILE A 288 -0.58 -11.81 -2.00
CA ILE A 288 -1.08 -10.43 -2.01
C ILE A 288 -1.22 -9.91 -0.58
N LYS A 289 -0.72 -8.71 -0.31
CA LYS A 289 -0.88 -7.99 0.97
C LYS A 289 -0.73 -6.48 0.76
N THR A 290 -1.67 -5.67 1.24
CA THR A 290 -1.60 -4.20 1.12
C THR A 290 -0.42 -3.62 1.89
N ILE A 291 0.13 -2.50 1.41
CA ILE A 291 1.33 -1.85 1.98
C ILE A 291 1.18 -1.45 3.45
N ASP A 292 -0.04 -1.18 3.91
CA ASP A 292 -0.32 -0.74 5.28
C ASP A 292 -0.60 -1.90 6.25
N ASN A 293 -0.75 -3.12 5.75
CA ASN A 293 -0.95 -4.31 6.58
C ASN A 293 0.40 -4.89 7.00
N VAL A 294 1.07 -4.19 7.91
CA VAL A 294 2.36 -4.60 8.48
C VAL A 294 2.27 -4.77 9.99
N VAL A 295 3.06 -5.69 10.53
CA VAL A 295 3.18 -5.93 11.97
C VAL A 295 4.65 -5.98 12.37
N PRO A 296 5.00 -5.60 13.61
CA PRO A 296 6.38 -5.70 14.07
C PRO A 296 6.83 -7.16 14.15
N ASP A 297 8.15 -7.39 14.20
CA ASP A 297 8.75 -8.74 14.26
C ASP A 297 8.13 -9.62 15.37
N SER A 298 7.82 -9.03 16.53
CA SER A 298 7.20 -9.73 17.68
C SER A 298 5.82 -10.32 17.41
N ARG A 299 5.13 -9.87 16.35
CA ARG A 299 3.79 -10.35 15.94
C ARG A 299 3.80 -11.03 14.57
N LYS A 300 4.95 -11.08 13.90
CA LYS A 300 5.08 -11.54 12.50
C LYS A 300 4.92 -13.06 12.36
N ALA A 301 5.30 -13.82 13.38
CA ALA A 301 5.24 -15.29 13.35
C ALA A 301 3.84 -15.84 13.00
N ALA A 302 2.77 -15.24 13.54
CA ALA A 302 1.41 -15.62 13.20
C ALA A 302 1.11 -15.37 11.70
N THR A 303 1.49 -14.21 11.18
CA THR A 303 1.28 -13.87 9.76
C THR A 303 2.01 -14.88 8.86
N VAL A 304 3.25 -15.21 9.17
CA VAL A 304 4.07 -16.17 8.41
C VAL A 304 3.43 -17.56 8.44
N LYS A 305 3.08 -18.06 9.63
CA LYS A 305 2.43 -19.38 9.81
C LYS A 305 1.16 -19.50 8.96
N TYR A 306 0.27 -18.52 9.03
CA TYR A 306 -0.99 -18.55 8.28
C TYR A 306 -0.78 -18.34 6.78
N LYS A 307 0.17 -17.51 6.34
CA LYS A 307 0.49 -17.36 4.90
C LYS A 307 1.00 -18.68 4.32
N MET A 308 1.92 -19.36 5.01
CA MET A 308 2.42 -20.66 4.59
C MET A 308 1.31 -21.73 4.58
N ALA A 309 0.44 -21.75 5.59
CA ALA A 309 -0.70 -22.67 5.62
C ALA A 309 -1.69 -22.43 4.47
N LEU A 310 -2.00 -21.17 4.15
CA LEU A 310 -2.85 -20.84 3.01
C LEU A 310 -2.22 -21.29 1.68
N ALA A 311 -0.91 -21.10 1.52
CA ALA A 311 -0.19 -21.58 0.34
C ALA A 311 -0.18 -23.11 0.23
N GLY A 312 0.03 -23.83 1.33
CA GLY A 312 -0.04 -25.29 1.34
C GLY A 312 -1.45 -25.82 1.04
N TYR A 313 -2.48 -25.13 1.54
CA TYR A 313 -3.87 -25.46 1.22
C TYR A 313 -4.19 -25.20 -0.26
N LEU A 314 -3.67 -24.10 -0.84
CA LEU A 314 -3.77 -23.82 -2.27
C LEU A 314 -3.11 -24.93 -3.10
N LEU A 315 -1.90 -25.37 -2.71
CA LEU A 315 -1.20 -26.47 -3.38
C LEU A 315 -2.03 -27.75 -3.35
N LYS A 316 -2.54 -28.13 -2.17
CA LYS A 316 -3.41 -29.31 -2.03
C LYS A 316 -4.68 -29.20 -2.89
N THR A 317 -5.27 -28.02 -2.96
CA THR A 317 -6.47 -27.78 -3.77
C THR A 317 -6.15 -27.95 -5.26
N LYS A 318 -5.02 -27.42 -5.73
CA LYS A 318 -4.56 -27.57 -7.12
C LYS A 318 -4.28 -29.04 -7.49
N GLU A 319 -3.68 -29.81 -6.58
CA GLU A 319 -3.48 -31.26 -6.78
C GLU A 319 -4.80 -31.99 -6.94
N ASN A 320 -5.76 -31.73 -6.05
CA ASN A 320 -7.08 -32.36 -6.14
C ASN A 320 -7.78 -32.04 -7.47
N ILE A 321 -7.68 -30.80 -7.95
CA ILE A 321 -8.22 -30.40 -9.27
C ILE A 321 -7.56 -31.22 -10.39
N ALA A 322 -6.23 -31.32 -10.38
CA ALA A 322 -5.50 -32.08 -11.40
C ALA A 322 -5.86 -33.57 -11.39
N ASP A 323 -6.04 -34.16 -10.20
CA ASP A 323 -6.47 -35.56 -10.07
C ASP A 323 -7.89 -35.76 -10.61
N TYR A 324 -8.82 -34.85 -10.33
CA TYR A 324 -10.17 -34.91 -10.90
C TYR A 324 -10.18 -34.77 -12.42
N ILE A 325 -9.36 -33.88 -12.99
CA ILE A 325 -9.23 -33.73 -14.46
C ILE A 325 -8.77 -35.05 -15.08
N LYS A 326 -7.73 -35.70 -14.53
CA LYS A 326 -7.26 -37.00 -15.02
C LYS A 326 -8.35 -38.07 -14.96
N VAL A 327 -9.16 -38.11 -13.91
CA VAL A 327 -10.27 -39.07 -13.81
C VAL A 327 -11.31 -38.79 -14.88
N LEU A 328 -11.62 -37.53 -15.16
CA LEU A 328 -12.60 -37.16 -16.20
C LEU A 328 -12.10 -37.43 -17.62
N GLU A 329 -10.80 -37.26 -17.89
CA GLU A 329 -10.20 -37.50 -19.21
C GLU A 329 -9.99 -39.00 -19.52
N ASN A 330 -9.88 -39.84 -18.49
CA ASN A 330 -9.69 -41.29 -18.63
C ASN A 330 -11.00 -42.11 -18.54
N ASN A 331 -12.15 -41.43 -18.52
CA ASN A 331 -13.49 -42.05 -18.66
C ASN A 331 -14.04 -41.80 -20.06
#